data_AF-A0AAJ1KYT4-F1
#
_entry.id   AF-A0AAJ1KYT4-F1
#
_cell.length_a   1.000
_cell.length_b   1.000
_cell.length_c   1.000
_cell.angle_alpha   90.00
_cell.angle_beta   90.00
_cell.angle_gamma   90.00
#
_symmetry.space_group_name_H-M   'P 1'
#
loop_
_entity.id
_entity.type
_entity.pdbx_description
1 polymer ?
#
loop_
_entity_poly.entity_id
_entity_poly.type
_entity_poly.pdbx_seq_one_letter_code
_entity_poly.pdbx_strand_id
1 'polypeptide(L)' 'MMKVYRDKDGKVINIGEWDYMEEEILGEIVDEESKAVSLVKRTIRHNPLPEGATFTEEDVITLSDGGIGAAE' A
#
# COMPACT_ATOMS: atom_id res chain seq x y z
N MET A 1 -8.43 -19.62 3.09
CA MET A 1 -8.34 -18.23 3.59
C MET A 1 -7.14 -17.50 3.00
N MET A 2 -7.40 -16.40 2.29
CA MET A 2 -6.43 -15.44 1.73
C MET A 2 -6.83 -14.03 2.15
N LYS A 3 -5.88 -13.08 2.15
CA LYS A 3 -6.21 -11.67 2.40
C LYS A 3 -7.01 -11.11 1.22
N VAL A 4 -8.15 -10.50 1.49
CA VAL A 4 -8.93 -9.75 0.51
C VAL A 4 -8.93 -8.30 0.91
N TYR A 5 -8.34 -7.46 0.06
CA TYR A 5 -8.29 -6.03 0.25
C TYR A 5 -9.49 -5.38 -0.41
N ARG A 6 -10.12 -4.45 0.29
CA ARG A 6 -11.23 -3.65 -0.22
C ARG A 6 -10.91 -2.16 -0.12
N ASP A 7 -11.39 -1.39 -1.07
CA ASP A 7 -11.33 0.07 -0.99
C ASP A 7 -12.31 0.61 0.07
N LYS A 8 -12.30 1.94 0.27
CA LYS A 8 -13.18 2.64 1.21
C LYS A 8 -14.68 2.42 0.95
N ASP A 9 -15.05 2.03 -0.28
CA ASP A 9 -16.43 1.79 -0.69
C ASP A 9 -16.79 0.29 -0.61
N GLY A 10 -15.86 -0.55 -0.15
CA GLY A 10 -16.05 -2.00 0.05
C GLY A 10 -15.77 -2.85 -1.19
N LYS A 11 -15.28 -2.27 -2.29
CA LYS A 11 -14.99 -3.02 -3.52
C LYS A 11 -13.67 -3.75 -3.39
N VAL A 12 -13.61 -5.02 -3.82
CA VAL A 12 -12.37 -5.80 -3.84
C VAL A 12 -11.35 -5.15 -4.78
N ILE A 13 -10.14 -4.90 -4.27
CA ILE A 13 -9.02 -4.28 -4.99
C ILE A 13 -7.79 -5.19 -5.09
N ASN A 14 -7.63 -6.19 -4.21
CA ASN A 14 -6.58 -7.20 -4.29
C ASN A 14 -6.95 -8.47 -3.53
N ILE A 15 -6.47 -9.62 -3.98
CA ILE A 15 -6.58 -10.91 -3.29
C ILE A 15 -5.17 -11.52 -3.18
N GLY A 16 -4.78 -11.92 -1.97
CA GLY A 16 -3.41 -12.30 -1.64
C GLY A 16 -2.65 -11.17 -0.95
N GLU A 17 -1.34 -11.34 -0.74
CA GLU A 17 -0.52 -10.31 -0.11
C GLU A 17 -0.45 -9.03 -0.95
N TRP A 18 -0.35 -7.89 -0.28
CA TRP A 18 -0.16 -6.60 -0.95
C TRP A 18 1.33 -6.37 -1.17
N ASP A 19 1.74 -6.27 -2.43
CA ASP A 19 3.13 -6.01 -2.79
C ASP A 19 3.41 -4.51 -2.76
N TYR A 20 4.34 -4.10 -1.90
CA TYR A 20 4.76 -2.70 -1.74
C TYR A 20 6.27 -2.64 -1.55
N MET A 21 6.84 -1.46 -1.80
CA MET A 21 8.27 -1.22 -1.58
C MET A 21 8.47 0.08 -0.82
N GLU A 22 9.42 0.07 0.12
CA GLU A 22 9.87 1.28 0.81
C GLU A 22 11.26 1.67 0.31
N GLU A 23 11.46 2.95 0.05
CA GLU A 23 12.72 3.53 -0.37
C GLU A 23 13.12 4.66 0.59
N GLU A 24 14.29 4.55 1.23
CA GLU A 24 14.85 5.63 2.03
C GLU A 24 15.65 6.58 1.14
N ILE A 25 15.23 7.84 1.07
CA ILE A 25 15.95 8.91 0.40
C ILE A 25 16.51 9.92 1.42
N LEU A 26 17.71 10.42 1.14
CA LEU A 26 18.30 11.53 1.88
C LEU A 26 17.91 12.84 1.19
N GLY A 27 17.18 13.68 1.91
CA GLY A 27 16.90 15.06 1.51
C GLY A 27 17.77 16.03 2.29
N GLU A 28 17.97 17.20 1.72
CA GLU A 28 18.58 18.34 2.40
C GLU A 28 17.49 19.33 2.81
N ILE A 29 17.55 19.79 4.05
CA ILE A 29 16.78 20.96 4.50
C ILE A 29 17.77 22.07 4.78
N VAL A 30 17.55 23.22 4.15
CA VAL A 30 18.37 24.41 4.35
C VAL A 30 17.61 25.34 5.30
N ASP A 31 18.24 25.66 6.42
CA ASP A 31 17.77 26.73 7.30
C ASP A 31 18.05 28.09 6.64
N GLU A 32 17.00 28.87 6.38
CA GLU A 32 17.16 30.10 5.57
C GLU A 32 17.91 31.22 6.29
N GLU A 33 17.89 31.24 7.64
CA GLU A 33 18.49 32.29 8.48
C GLU A 33 19.98 32.02 8.74
N SER A 34 20.32 30.80 9.11
CA SER A 34 21.69 30.36 9.41
C SER A 34 22.45 29.79 8.20
N LYS A 35 21.75 29.50 7.10
CA LYS A 35 22.26 28.74 5.92
C LYS A 35 22.81 27.36 6.27
N ALA A 36 22.47 26.82 7.45
CA ALA A 36 22.86 25.47 7.83
C ALA A 36 22.12 24.43 6.98
N VAL A 37 22.85 23.39 6.55
CA VAL A 37 22.28 22.26 5.82
C VAL A 37 22.13 21.09 6.79
N SER A 38 20.92 20.55 6.89
CA SER A 38 20.62 19.33 7.64
C SER A 38 20.20 18.21 6.71
N LEU A 39 20.78 17.03 6.88
CA LEU A 39 20.35 15.83 6.18
C LEU A 39 19.13 15.24 6.89
N VAL A 40 18.05 15.02 6.15
CA VAL A 40 16.81 14.42 6.66
C VAL A 40 16.51 13.19 5.84
N LYS A 41 16.31 12.07 6.55
CA LYS A 41 15.80 10.85 5.94
C LYS A 41 14.31 10.99 5.67
N ARG A 42 13.89 10.64 4.46
CA ARG A 42 12.47 10.49 4.10
C ARG A 42 12.26 9.11 3.53
N THR A 43 11.18 8.46 3.91
CA THR A 43 10.77 7.17 3.35
C THR A 43 9.69 7.40 2.32
N ILE A 44 9.92 6.98 1.09
CA ILE A 44 8.90 6.91 0.04
C ILE A 44 8.33 5.50 0.05
N ARG A 45 7.00 5.38 0.08
CA ARG A 45 6.32 4.10 -0.12
C ARG A 45 5.81 4.03 -1.54
N HIS A 46 6.31 3.07 -2.31
CA HIS A 46 5.80 2.73 -3.63
C HIS A 46 4.67 1.74 -3.49
N ASN A 47 3.55 2.00 -4.17
CA ASN A 47 2.30 1.26 -4.06
C ASN A 47 1.75 1.16 -2.61
N PRO A 48 1.57 2.28 -1.88
CA PRO A 48 0.94 2.23 -0.57
C PRO A 48 -0.52 1.78 -0.72
N LEU A 49 -1.09 1.24 0.35
CA LEU A 49 -2.52 0.98 0.38
C LEU A 49 -3.30 2.28 0.11
N PRO A 50 -4.33 2.25 -0.76
CA PRO A 50 -5.21 3.40 -0.95
C PRO A 50 -5.80 3.87 0.38
N GLU A 51 -6.09 5.17 0.48
CA GLU A 51 -6.71 5.74 1.67
C GLU A 51 -8.05 5.04 1.99
N GLY A 52 -8.21 4.62 3.24
CA GLY A 52 -9.41 3.93 3.70
C GLY A 52 -9.51 2.47 3.25
N ALA A 53 -8.51 1.92 2.56
CA ALA A 53 -8.50 0.50 2.24
C ALA A 53 -8.32 -0.37 3.49
N THR A 54 -9.03 -1.50 3.54
CA THR A 54 -8.95 -2.48 4.62
C THR A 54 -8.71 -3.88 4.07
N PHE A 55 -8.29 -4.82 4.91
CA PHE A 55 -8.23 -6.23 4.53
C PHE A 55 -8.83 -7.14 5.60
N THR A 56 -9.27 -8.29 5.13
CA THR A 56 -9.85 -9.39 5.92
C THR A 56 -9.33 -10.72 5.37
N GLU A 57 -9.25 -11.76 6.21
CA GLU A 57 -8.94 -13.12 5.75
C GLU A 57 -10.24 -13.84 5.40
N GLU A 58 -10.36 -14.24 4.14
CA GLU A 58 -11.58 -14.84 3.58
C GLU A 58 -11.25 -16.04 2.71
N ASP A 59 -12.20 -16.95 2.54
CA ASP A 59 -12.09 -17.95 1.50
C ASP A 59 -12.29 -17.31 0.12
N VAL A 60 -11.65 -17.90 -0.89
CA VAL A 60 -11.66 -17.39 -2.26
C VAL A 60 -12.04 -18.52 -3.21
N ILE A 61 -12.69 -18.18 -4.31
CA ILE A 61 -13.16 -19.12 -5.31
C ILE A 61 -12.48 -18.86 -6.65
N THR A 62 -12.27 -19.92 -7.42
CA THR A 62 -11.88 -19.80 -8.82
C THR A 62 -13.13 -19.51 -9.66
N LEU A 63 -13.06 -18.46 -10.45
CA LEU A 63 -14.12 -18.04 -11.36
C LEU A 63 -14.03 -18.81 -12.68
N SER A 64 -15.09 -18.76 -13.49
CA SER A 64 -15.17 -19.51 -14.76
C SER A 64 -14.13 -19.08 -15.80
N ASP A 65 -13.58 -17.88 -15.67
CA ASP A 65 -12.49 -17.35 -16.50
C ASP A 65 -11.09 -17.78 -16.01
N GLY A 66 -11.02 -18.55 -14.92
CA GLY A 66 -9.78 -18.96 -14.26
C GLY A 66 -9.23 -17.91 -13.29
N GLY A 67 -9.87 -16.76 -13.14
CA GLY A 67 -9.55 -15.75 -12.14
C GLY A 67 -9.93 -16.18 -10.72
N ILE A 68 -9.57 -15.35 -9.74
CA ILE A 68 -9.93 -15.54 -8.33
C ILE A 68 -10.86 -14.43 -7.86
N GLY A 69 -11.87 -14.80 -7.07
CA GLY A 69 -12.81 -13.88 -6.44
C GLY A 69 -12.95 -14.17 -4.94
N ALA A 70 -13.33 -13.16 -4.16
CA ALA A 70 -13.72 -13.37 -2.77
C ALA A 70 -14.97 -14.25 -2.73
N ALA A 71 -15.02 -15.23 -1.83
CA ALA A 71 -16.24 -15.99 -1.58
C ALA A 71 -17.25 -15.07 -0.89
N GLU A 72 -18.42 -14.88 -1.49
CA GLU A 72 -19.53 -14.12 -0.87
C GLU A 72 -20.08 -14.79 0.40
#